data_AF-A0AAV6BAZ9-F1
#
_entry.id   AF-A0AAV6BAZ9-F1
#
_cell.length_a   1.000
_cell.length_b   1.000
_cell.length_c   1.000
_cell.angle_alpha   90.00
_cell.angle_beta   90.00
_cell.angle_gamma   90.00
#
_symmetry.space_group_name_H-M   'P 1'
#
loop_
_entity.id
_entity.type
_entity.pdbx_description
1 polymer ?
#
loop_
_entity_poly.entity_id
_entity_poly.type
_entity_poly.pdbx_seq_one_letter_code
_entity_poly.pdbx_strand_id
1 'polypeptide(L)'
;MHQDIERFLNLRRQPAQLTVEEAARNLGFSPHDIPILVAKGMLKPLGHPPANAQKYFLTAALDQLHSDEKWFSKARDTLYAHWRYKNGRKRTNSANGHSSVSENPLMR
;
A
#
# COMPACT_ATOMS: atom_id res chain seq x y z
N MET A 1 34.89 -17.52 19.89
CA MET A 1 34.77 -17.56 18.42
C MET A 1 33.34 -17.82 17.91
N HIS A 2 32.51 -18.65 18.55
CA HIS A 2 31.10 -18.81 18.12
C HIS A 2 30.16 -17.66 18.56
N GLN A 3 30.44 -17.03 19.70
CA GLN A 3 29.62 -15.93 20.23
C GLN A 3 29.68 -14.67 19.38
N ASP A 4 30.80 -14.39 18.70
CA ASP A 4 30.95 -13.18 17.86
C ASP A 4 30.11 -13.28 16.58
N ILE A 5 29.95 -14.49 16.04
CA ILE A 5 29.09 -14.78 14.89
C ILE A 5 27.62 -14.67 15.29
N GLU A 6 27.22 -15.29 16.41
CA GLU A 6 25.86 -15.17 16.92
C GLU A 6 25.50 -13.72 17.26
N ARG A 7 26.44 -12.95 17.82
CA ARG A 7 26.24 -11.53 18.15
C ARG A 7 26.18 -10.65 16.90
N PHE A 8 26.97 -10.97 15.86
CA PHE A 8 26.90 -10.31 14.56
C PHE A 8 25.57 -10.60 13.83
N LEU A 9 25.08 -11.84 13.89
CA LEU A 9 23.76 -12.23 13.36
C LEU A 9 22.59 -11.71 14.22
N ASN A 10 22.83 -11.42 15.52
CA ASN A 10 21.88 -10.78 16.44
C ASN A 10 21.94 -9.24 16.42
N LEU A 11 22.87 -8.62 15.68
CA LEU A 11 22.72 -7.20 15.35
C LEU A 11 21.41 -7.08 14.58
N ARG A 12 20.53 -6.13 14.94
CA ARG A 12 19.26 -5.82 14.27
C ARG A 12 19.51 -5.31 12.84
N ARG A 13 20.14 -6.11 11.99
CA ARG A 13 20.30 -5.90 10.56
C ARG A 13 18.93 -6.20 9.97
N GLN A 14 18.27 -5.17 9.49
CA GLN A 14 17.10 -5.39 8.65
C GLN A 14 17.53 -6.23 7.44
N PRO A 15 16.65 -7.12 6.94
CA PRO A 15 16.97 -7.90 5.75
C PRO A 15 17.29 -6.95 4.59
N ALA A 16 18.08 -7.40 3.62
CA ALA A 16 18.48 -6.54 2.50
C ALA A 16 17.28 -6.13 1.62
N GLN A 17 16.25 -6.97 1.59
CA GLN A 17 15.03 -6.76 0.85
C GLN A 17 13.83 -6.93 1.77
N LEU A 18 12.77 -6.17 1.52
CA LEU A 18 11.54 -6.20 2.29
C LEU A 18 10.36 -6.54 1.38
N THR A 19 9.41 -7.33 1.90
CA THR A 19 8.12 -7.56 1.23
C THR A 19 7.25 -6.29 1.26
N VAL A 20 6.07 -6.37 0.64
CA VAL A 20 5.05 -5.29 0.70
C VAL A 20 4.66 -4.97 2.14
N GLU A 21 4.44 -5.99 2.96
CA GLU A 21 4.02 -5.87 4.35
C GLU A 21 5.13 -5.29 5.24
N GLU A 22 6.37 -5.68 4.96
CA GLU A 22 7.54 -5.18 5.67
C GLU A 22 7.87 -3.74 5.27
N ALA A 23 7.79 -3.41 3.98
CA ALA A 23 7.94 -2.05 3.48
C ALA A 23 6.86 -1.12 4.05
N ALA A 24 5.62 -1.60 4.15
CA ALA A 24 4.53 -0.86 4.80
C ALA A 24 4.85 -0.53 6.26
N ARG A 25 5.32 -1.52 7.03
CA ARG A 25 5.74 -1.31 8.42
C ARG A 25 6.94 -0.38 8.53
N ASN A 26 7.94 -0.55 7.66
CA ASN A 26 9.14 0.29 7.64
C ASN A 26 8.77 1.77 7.38
N LEU A 27 7.88 2.05 6.43
CA LEU A 27 7.49 3.41 6.05
C LEU A 27 6.23 3.95 6.78
N GLY A 28 5.61 3.19 7.69
CA GLY A 28 4.42 3.62 8.42
C GLY A 28 3.14 3.76 7.56
N PHE A 29 2.99 2.95 6.51
CA PHE A 29 1.77 2.86 5.69
C PHE A 29 1.00 1.57 5.96
N SER A 30 -0.23 1.47 5.46
CA SER A 30 -0.92 0.18 5.45
C SER A 30 -0.41 -0.69 4.29
N PRO A 31 -0.40 -2.04 4.40
CA PRO A 31 0.05 -2.91 3.31
C PRO A 31 -0.71 -2.69 1.99
N HIS A 32 -1.99 -2.28 2.06
CA HIS A 32 -2.79 -2.00 0.87
C HIS A 32 -2.43 -0.68 0.17
N ASP A 33 -1.71 0.23 0.84
CA ASP A 33 -1.26 1.49 0.26
C ASP A 33 -0.01 1.30 -0.61
N ILE A 34 0.86 0.35 -0.26
CA ILE A 34 2.12 0.10 -0.99
C ILE A 34 1.89 -0.23 -2.48
N PRO A 35 0.97 -1.13 -2.88
CA PRO A 35 0.66 -1.34 -4.29
C PRO A 35 0.15 -0.10 -5.02
N ILE A 36 -0.57 0.79 -4.32
CA ILE A 36 -1.06 2.06 -4.89
C ILE A 36 0.11 2.99 -5.16
N LEU A 37 1.03 3.12 -4.19
CA LEU A 37 2.25 3.90 -4.33
C LEU A 37 3.15 3.37 -5.46
N VAL A 38 3.25 2.05 -5.63
CA VAL A 38 3.96 1.43 -6.77
C VAL A 38 3.27 1.76 -8.09
N ALA A 39 1.95 1.61 -8.17
CA ALA A 39 1.18 1.92 -9.39
C ALA A 39 1.26 3.41 -9.77
N LYS A 40 1.52 4.29 -8.80
CA LYS A 40 1.72 5.73 -9.00
C LYS A 40 3.18 6.12 -9.20
N GLY A 41 4.10 5.15 -9.26
CA GLY A 41 5.53 5.38 -9.46
C GLY A 41 6.24 6.02 -8.27
N MET A 42 5.62 6.03 -7.09
CA MET A 42 6.20 6.60 -5.87
C MET A 42 7.12 5.63 -5.15
N LEU A 43 6.89 4.32 -5.33
CA LEU A 43 7.76 3.24 -4.86
C LEU A 43 8.15 2.37 -6.04
N LYS A 44 9.42 1.95 -6.08
CA LYS A 44 9.94 1.07 -7.12
C LYS A 44 10.28 -0.30 -6.51
N PRO A 45 9.58 -1.37 -6.93
CA PRO A 45 9.99 -2.72 -6.55
C PRO A 45 11.31 -3.10 -7.23
N LEU A 46 12.02 -4.05 -6.65
CA LEU A 46 13.21 -4.66 -7.24
C LEU A 46 12.84 -5.43 -8.51
N GLY A 47 13.57 -5.15 -9.60
CA GLY A 47 13.34 -5.78 -10.90
C GLY A 47 12.01 -5.38 -11.55
N HIS A 48 11.44 -6.31 -12.32
CA HIS A 48 10.17 -6.14 -13.04
C HIS A 48 9.23 -7.31 -12.70
N PRO A 49 8.68 -7.35 -11.46
CA PRO A 49 7.83 -8.45 -11.05
C PRO A 49 6.55 -8.48 -11.90
N PRO A 50 6.10 -9.68 -12.35
CA PRO A 50 4.78 -9.85 -12.95
C PRO A 50 3.67 -9.33 -12.02
N ALA A 51 2.49 -9.03 -12.58
CA ALA A 51 1.37 -8.43 -11.83
C ALA A 51 1.04 -9.19 -10.53
N ASN A 52 1.00 -10.52 -10.60
CA ASN A 52 0.63 -11.44 -9.51
C ASN A 52 1.83 -11.91 -8.68
N ALA A 53 3.05 -11.48 -8.99
CA ALA A 53 4.23 -11.87 -8.24
C ALA A 53 4.39 -11.03 -6.97
N GLN A 54 4.97 -11.65 -5.94
CA GLN A 54 5.41 -10.96 -4.73
C GLN A 54 6.40 -9.87 -5.10
N LYS A 55 6.21 -8.68 -4.53
CA LYS A 55 7.07 -7.52 -4.76
C LYS A 55 8.04 -7.39 -3.58
N TYR A 56 9.30 -7.15 -3.92
CA TYR A 56 10.38 -6.91 -2.96
C TYR A 56 10.94 -5.51 -3.17
N PHE A 57 11.42 -4.89 -2.09
CA PHE A 57 11.98 -3.54 -2.10
C PHE A 57 13.34 -3.57 -1.42
N LEU A 58 14.29 -2.77 -1.89
CA LEU A 58 15.60 -2.66 -1.24
C LEU A 58 15.45 -1.85 0.05
N THR A 59 15.87 -2.41 1.19
CA THR A 59 15.78 -1.74 2.49
C THR A 59 16.50 -0.40 2.50
N ALA A 60 17.72 -0.36 1.97
CA ALA A 60 18.50 0.88 1.88
C ALA A 60 17.80 1.98 1.05
N ALA A 61 16.98 1.61 0.05
CA ALA A 61 16.21 2.60 -0.71
C ALA A 61 15.01 3.12 0.09
N LEU A 62 14.36 2.27 0.91
CA LEU A 62 13.30 2.71 1.81
C LEU A 62 13.85 3.60 2.92
N ASP A 63 15.01 3.26 3.46
CA ASP A 63 15.70 4.06 4.49
C ASP A 63 16.07 5.46 3.98
N GLN A 64 16.42 5.60 2.70
CA GLN A 64 16.63 6.92 2.10
C GLN A 64 15.35 7.76 2.06
N LEU A 65 14.18 7.13 1.91
CA LEU A 65 12.90 7.84 1.91
C LEU A 65 12.49 8.32 3.31
N HIS A 66 12.99 7.71 4.39
CA HIS A 66 12.65 8.09 5.77
C HIS A 66 12.90 9.57 6.07
N SER A 67 13.91 10.16 5.46
CA SER A 67 14.27 11.57 5.69
C SER A 67 13.69 12.53 4.64
N ASP A 68 12.91 12.05 3.67
CA ASP A 68 12.31 12.90 2.64
C ASP A 68 10.86 13.26 3.00
N GLU A 69 10.71 14.36 3.76
CA GLU A 69 9.41 14.90 4.16
C GLU A 69 8.51 15.18 2.94
N LYS A 70 9.06 15.75 1.87
CA LYS A 70 8.29 16.12 0.67
C LYS A 70 7.75 14.87 -0.01
N TRP A 71 8.53 13.80 -0.06
CA TRP A 71 8.06 12.51 -0.57
C TRP A 71 6.90 11.98 0.27
N PHE A 72 6.98 12.04 1.60
CA PHE A 72 5.91 11.59 2.49
C PHE A 72 4.62 12.40 2.34
N SER A 73 4.70 13.73 2.27
CA SER A 73 3.54 14.60 2.02
C SER A 73 2.86 14.21 0.70
N LYS A 74 3.65 14.09 -0.38
CA LYS A 74 3.14 13.68 -1.69
C LYS A 74 2.53 12.28 -1.68
N ALA A 75 3.11 11.34 -0.93
CA ALA A 75 2.62 9.98 -0.80
C ALA A 75 1.24 9.96 -0.14
N ARG A 76 1.08 10.72 0.94
CA ARG A 76 -0.20 10.86 1.66
C ARG A 76 -1.27 11.52 0.79
N ASP A 77 -0.95 12.62 0.10
CA ASP A 77 -1.88 13.29 -0.81
C ASP A 77 -2.36 12.35 -1.93
N THR A 78 -1.43 11.57 -2.49
CA THR A 78 -1.74 10.57 -3.52
C THR A 78 -2.70 9.51 -3.00
N LEU A 79 -2.51 9.03 -1.78
CA LEU A 79 -3.40 8.07 -1.13
C LEU A 79 -4.77 8.67 -0.83
N TYR A 80 -4.83 9.89 -0.29
CA TYR A 80 -6.09 10.60 -0.05
C TYR A 80 -6.90 10.78 -1.33
N ALA A 81 -6.25 11.18 -2.41
CA ALA A 81 -6.89 11.32 -3.72
C ALA A 81 -7.42 9.97 -4.24
N HIS A 82 -6.62 8.90 -4.13
CA HIS A 82 -7.03 7.56 -4.54
C HIS A 82 -8.28 7.08 -3.79
N TRP A 83 -8.27 7.21 -2.46
CA TRP A 83 -9.38 6.75 -1.62
C TRP A 83 -10.63 7.62 -1.74
N ARG A 84 -10.49 8.95 -1.88
CA ARG A 84 -11.62 9.83 -2.23
C ARG A 84 -12.29 9.41 -3.52
N TYR A 85 -11.50 9.17 -4.57
CA TYR A 85 -12.02 8.74 -5.86
C TYR A 85 -12.75 7.39 -5.76
N LYS A 86 -12.13 6.40 -5.11
CA LYS A 86 -12.70 5.06 -4.94
C LYS A 86 -14.00 5.08 -4.13
N ASN A 87 -14.05 5.90 -3.06
CA ASN A 87 -15.25 6.03 -2.23
C ASN A 87 -16.37 6.81 -2.93
N GLY A 88 -16.03 7.82 -3.75
CA GLY A 88 -16.98 8.52 -4.62
C GLY A 88 -17.67 7.56 -5.59
N ARG A 89 -16.91 6.67 -6.24
CA ARG A 89 -17.47 5.65 -7.15
C ARG A 89 -18.37 4.63 -6.44
N LYS A 90 -18.07 4.26 -5.20
CA LYS A 90 -18.95 3.39 -4.41
C LYS A 90 -20.29 4.07 -4.14
N ARG A 91 -20.29 5.36 -3.78
CA ARG A 91 -21.52 6.13 -3.54
C ARG A 91 -22.38 6.26 -4.79
N THR A 92 -21.78 6.52 -5.96
CA THR A 92 -22.54 6.58 -7.23
C THR A 92 -23.11 5.23 -7.62
N ASN A 93 -22.37 4.14 -7.42
CA ASN A 93 -22.87 2.80 -7.73
C ASN A 93 -23.98 2.35 -6.77
N SER A 94 -23.97 2.76 -5.51
CA SER A 94 -25.04 2.43 -4.56
C SER A 94 -26.31 3.27 -4.79
N ALA A 95 -26.18 4.53 -5.24
CA ALA A 95 -27.33 5.38 -5.56
C ALA A 95 -28.10 4.92 -6.81
N ASN A 96 -27.43 4.31 -7.79
CA ASN A 96 -28.07 3.73 -8.97
C ASN A 96 -28.70 2.35 -8.74
N GLY A 97 -28.66 1.81 -7.51
CA GLY A 97 -29.16 0.47 -7.18
C GLY A 97 -30.49 0.41 -6.44
N HIS A 98 -31.16 1.55 -6.17
CA HIS A 98 -32.43 1.61 -5.42
C HIS A 98 -33.53 2.34 -6.21
N SER A 99 -33.92 1.79 -7.35
CA SER A 99 -35.13 2.26 -8.08
C SER A 99 -35.82 1.11 -8.82
N SER A 100 -36.61 0.32 -8.07
CA SER A 100 -37.78 -0.50 -8.47
C SER A 100 -38.03 -1.48 -7.32
N VAL A 101 -39.18 -1.64 -6.66
CA VAL A 101 -40.58 -1.52 -7.06
C VAL A 101 -41.39 -1.16 -5.81
N SER A 102 -42.07 -0.02 -5.82
CA SER A 102 -43.17 0.27 -4.90
C SER A 102 -44.40 0.51 -5.75
N GLU A 103 -45.21 -0.51 -5.96
CA GLU A 103 -46.64 -0.41 -6.25
C GLU A 103 -47.23 -1.82 -6.27
N ASN A 104 -47.91 -2.19 -5.19
CA ASN A 104 -48.79 -3.35 -5.17
C ASN A 104 -50.19 -2.80 -4.87
N PRO A 105 -51.05 -2.59 -5.88
CA PRO A 105 -52.39 -2.10 -5.66
C PRO A 105 -53.28 -3.25 -5.20
N LEU A 106 -53.61 -3.24 -3.92
CA LEU A 106 -54.75 -3.99 -3.35
C LEU A 106 -56.05 -3.42 -3.96
N MET A 107 -56.57 -4.08 -5.00
CA MET A 107 -58.01 -4.11 -5.31
C MET A 107 -58.34 -5.24 -6.31
N ARG A 108 -58.78 -6.39 -5.80
CA ARG A 108 -60.03 -7.08 -6.19
C ARG A 108 -60.24 -8.35 -5.39
#